data_AF-A0A7V5PPQ3-F1
#
_entry.id   AF-A0A7V5PPQ3-F1
#
_cell.length_a   1.000
_cell.length_b   1.000
_cell.length_c   1.000
_cell.angle_alpha   90.00
_cell.angle_beta   90.00
_cell.angle_gamma   90.00
#
_symmetry.space_group_name_H-M   'P 1'
#
loop_
_entity.id
_entity.type
_entity.pdbx_description
1 polymer ?
#
loop_
_entity_poly.entity_id
_entity_poly.type
_entity_poly.pdbx_seq_one_letter_code
_entity_poly.pdbx_strand_id
1 'polypeptide(L)' 'MELKFITKEMEIEEIVEKYPETIGPMQEMGVQCMVCGEPVWGTLEEKVNEKGLTNMDEILTRLNRIAEEAEKKKSSK' A
#
# COMPACT_ATOMS: atom_id res chain seq x y z
N MET A 1 10.22 -12.41 7.56
CA MET A 1 8.76 -12.26 7.39
C MET A 1 8.45 -12.51 5.93
N GLU A 2 7.56 -13.45 5.62
CA GLU A 2 7.08 -13.63 4.25
C GLU A 2 6.03 -12.55 3.96
N LEU A 3 6.36 -11.59 3.10
CA LEU A 3 5.40 -10.62 2.57
C LEU A 3 4.58 -11.34 1.50
N LYS A 4 3.35 -11.74 1.83
CA LYS A 4 2.52 -12.61 0.98
C LYS A 4 1.48 -11.87 0.15
N PHE A 5 1.05 -10.68 0.57
CA PHE A 5 -0.11 -10.00 -0.03
C PHE A 5 0.28 -8.79 -0.86
N ILE A 6 1.17 -7.94 -0.33
CA ILE A 6 1.60 -6.69 -0.98
C ILE A 6 3.12 -6.68 -1.08
N THR A 7 3.62 -6.36 -2.26
CA THR A 7 5.06 -6.23 -2.53
C THR A 7 5.41 -4.82 -2.98
N LYS A 8 6.68 -4.46 -2.88
CA LYS A 8 7.17 -3.11 -3.27
C LYS A 8 7.05 -2.83 -4.77
N GLU A 9 7.08 -3.90 -5.57
CA GLU A 9 6.90 -3.87 -7.03
C GLU A 9 5.42 -3.79 -7.42
N MET A 10 4.50 -3.97 -6.48
CA MET A 10 3.08 -3.87 -6.73
C MET A 10 2.68 -2.41 -6.94
N GLU A 11 1.81 -2.20 -7.93
CA GLU A 11 1.29 -0.87 -8.21
C GLU A 11 0.35 -0.42 -7.10
N ILE A 12 0.41 0.87 -6.75
CA ILE A 12 -0.49 1.43 -5.74
C ILE A 12 -1.95 1.20 -6.12
N GLU A 13 -2.29 1.36 -7.39
CA GLU A 13 -3.63 1.08 -7.92
C GLU A 13 -4.09 -0.33 -7.57
N GLU A 14 -3.29 -1.34 -7.89
CA GLU A 14 -3.64 -2.72 -7.64
C GLU A 14 -3.83 -2.99 -6.13
N ILE A 15 -2.99 -2.37 -5.29
CA ILE A 15 -3.10 -2.46 -3.83
C ILE A 15 -4.42 -1.85 -3.36
N VAL A 16 -4.78 -0.65 -3.82
CA VAL A 16 -6.00 0.03 -3.37
C VAL A 16 -7.27 -0.59 -3.95
N GLU A 17 -7.21 -1.19 -5.13
CA GLU A 17 -8.32 -1.96 -5.71
C GLU A 17 -8.55 -3.27 -4.94
N LYS A 18 -7.47 -4.01 -4.62
CA LYS A 18 -7.57 -5.28 -3.86
C LYS A 18 -7.89 -5.05 -2.39
N TYR A 19 -7.29 -4.01 -1.81
CA TYR A 19 -7.29 -3.67 -0.39
C TYR A 19 -7.53 -2.17 -0.17
N PRO A 20 -8.75 -1.66 -0.40
CA PRO A 20 -9.06 -0.23 -0.22
C PRO A 20 -8.86 0.25 1.22
N GLU A 21 -8.86 -0.66 2.19
CA GLU A 21 -8.54 -0.38 3.60
C GLU A 21 -7.09 0.06 3.84
N THR A 22 -6.19 -0.15 2.87
CA THR A 22 -4.81 0.34 2.93
C THR A 22 -4.66 1.82 2.60
N ILE A 23 -5.66 2.45 1.96
CA ILE A 23 -5.61 3.86 1.55
C ILE A 23 -5.36 4.79 2.75
N GLY A 24 -6.12 4.59 3.84
CA GLY A 24 -5.97 5.39 5.07
C GLY A 24 -4.54 5.37 5.61
N PRO A 25 -3.97 4.20 5.94
CA PRO A 25 -2.61 4.11 6.45
C PRO A 25 -1.56 4.58 5.44
N MET A 26 -1.75 4.40 4.14
CA MET A 26 -0.86 4.99 3.13
C MET A 26 -0.83 6.51 3.23
N GLN A 27 -1.98 7.16 3.37
CA GLN A 27 -2.08 8.60 3.59
C GLN A 27 -1.44 9.02 4.91
N GLU A 28 -1.63 8.27 6.00
CA GLU A 28 -0.97 8.53 7.30
C GLU A 28 0.56 8.44 7.21
N MET A 29 1.08 7.48 6.45
CA MET A 29 2.52 7.30 6.21
C MET A 29 3.10 8.36 5.24
N GLY A 30 2.26 9.22 4.67
CA GLY A 30 2.67 10.26 3.73
C GLY A 30 2.86 9.76 2.29
N VAL A 31 2.46 8.52 1.99
CA VAL A 31 2.36 7.99 0.63
C VAL A 31 1.16 8.65 -0.02
N GLN A 32 1.43 9.70 -0.79
CA GLN A 32 0.39 10.53 -1.37
C GLN A 32 -0.11 9.91 -2.67
N CYS A 33 -1.24 9.21 -2.59
CA CYS A 33 -1.87 8.57 -3.75
C CYS A 33 -2.52 9.58 -4.71
N MET A 34 -2.59 10.87 -4.34
CA MET A 34 -3.35 11.90 -5.07
C MET A 34 -2.60 13.25 -5.04
N VAL A 35 -2.15 13.73 -6.20
CA VAL A 35 -1.67 15.11 -6.37
C VAL A 35 -2.61 15.82 -7.34
N CYS A 36 -3.33 16.81 -6.83
CA CYS A 36 -3.76 18.01 -7.57
C CYS A 36 -4.33 17.82 -9.00
N GLY A 37 -5.05 16.73 -9.28
CA GLY A 37 -5.79 16.53 -10.54
C GLY A 37 -5.29 15.42 -11.46
N GLU A 38 -4.15 14.78 -11.18
CA GLU A 38 -3.67 13.62 -11.93
C GLU A 38 -3.40 12.43 -10.99
N PRO A 39 -3.90 11.22 -11.31
CA PRO A 39 -3.62 10.03 -10.52
C PRO A 39 -2.13 9.69 -10.62
N VAL A 40 -1.41 9.69 -9.50
CA VAL A 40 0.01 9.32 -9.52
C VAL A 40 0.09 7.81 -9.37
N TRP A 41 0.06 7.12 -10.51
CA TRP A 41 0.09 5.65 -10.58
C TRP A 41 1.54 5.20 -10.79
N GLY A 42 1.88 4.05 -10.23
CA GLY A 42 3.25 3.56 -10.17
C GLY A 42 3.44 2.59 -9.00
N THR A 43 4.64 2.05 -8.87
CA THR A 43 4.95 1.05 -7.84
C THR A 43 5.04 1.68 -6.45
N LEU A 44 4.75 0.89 -5.42
CA LEU A 44 4.95 1.31 -4.03
C LEU A 44 6.40 1.79 -3.81
N GLU A 45 7.37 1.11 -4.40
CA GLU A 45 8.78 1.50 -4.37
C GLU A 45 9.04 2.88 -4.95
N GLU A 46 8.53 3.18 -6.13
CA GLU A 46 8.70 4.50 -6.74
C GLU A 46 8.09 5.60 -5.87
N LYS A 47 6.85 5.41 -5.38
CA LYS A 47 6.17 6.44 -4.58
C LYS A 47 6.87 6.73 -3.25
N VAL A 48 7.38 5.67 -2.63
CA VAL A 48 8.15 5.76 -1.38
C VAL A 48 9.49 6.46 -1.64
N ASN A 49 10.21 6.10 -2.71
CA ASN A 49 11.46 6.76 -3.09
C ASN A 49 11.27 8.22 -3.53
N GLU A 50 10.22 8.54 -4.28
CA GLU A 50 9.88 9.91 -4.70
C GLU A 50 9.63 10.82 -3.48
N LYS A 51 9.02 10.28 -2.44
CA LYS A 51 8.82 10.96 -1.16
C LYS A 51 10.10 11.03 -0.30
N GLY A 52 11.17 10.33 -0.69
CA GLY A 52 12.40 10.21 0.10
C GLY A 52 12.23 9.36 1.37
N LEU A 53 11.22 8.49 1.39
CA LEU A 53 10.94 7.59 2.51
C LEU A 53 11.88 6.37 2.42
N THR A 54 12.64 6.13 3.49
CA THR A 54 13.54 4.97 3.56
C THR A 54 12.92 3.80 4.33
N ASN A 55 11.71 3.97 4.88
CA ASN A 55 11.01 2.99 5.72
C ASN A 55 10.13 2.02 4.91
N MET A 56 10.62 1.58 3.74
CA MET A 56 9.89 0.64 2.87
C MET A 56 9.45 -0.63 3.60
N ASP A 57 10.33 -1.22 4.41
CA ASP A 57 10.03 -2.47 5.12
C ASP A 57 8.89 -2.30 6.15
N GLU A 58 8.84 -1.15 6.82
CA GLU A 58 7.78 -0.82 7.78
C GLU A 58 6.44 -0.60 7.07
N ILE A 59 6.47 0.12 5.93
CA ILE A 59 5.30 0.34 5.08
C ILE A 59 4.75 -1.01 4.61
N LEU A 60 5.60 -1.87 4.02
CA LEU A 60 5.22 -3.20 3.57
C LEU A 60 4.64 -4.05 4.69
N THR A 61 5.28 -4.04 5.87
CA THR A 61 4.81 -4.78 7.05
C THR A 61 3.42 -4.31 7.47
N ARG A 62 3.19 -2.99 7.51
CA ARG A 62 1.90 -2.42 7.91
C ARG A 62 0.82 -2.71 6.86
N LEU A 63 1.13 -2.55 5.59
CA LEU A 63 0.21 -2.85 4.48
C LEU A 63 -0.16 -4.33 4.42
N ASN A 64 0.82 -5.23 4.51
CA ASN A 64 0.56 -6.67 4.51
C ASN A 64 -0.28 -7.12 5.71
N ARG A 65 -0.07 -6.51 6.88
CA ARG A 65 -0.91 -6.80 8.06
C ARG A 65 -2.38 -6.47 7.81
N ILE A 66 -2.65 -5.32 7.18
CA ILE A 66 -4.01 -4.91 6.84
C ILE A 66 -4.59 -5.83 5.76
N ALA A 67 -3.82 -6.13 4.71
CA ALA A 67 -4.24 -7.05 3.66
C ALA A 67 -4.59 -8.44 4.22
N GLU A 68 -3.79 -8.97 5.16
CA GLU A 68 -4.08 -10.22 5.84
C GLU A 68 -5.42 -10.17 6.60
N GLU A 69 -5.69 -9.07 7.31
CA GLU A 69 -6.97 -8.86 8.00
C GLU A 69 -8.14 -8.77 7.02
N ALA A 70 -7.94 -8.10 5.88
CA ALA A 70 -8.92 -8.01 4.81
C ALA A 70 -9.28 -9.40 4.26
N GLU A 71 -8.28 -10.23 4.01
CA GLU A 71 -8.47 -11.60 3.51
C GLU A 71 -9.18 -12.49 4.52
N LYS A 72 -8.83 -12.38 5.82
CA LYS A 72 -9.55 -13.07 6.90
C LYS A 72 -11.03 -12.67 6.98
N LYS A 73 -11.33 -11.38 6.79
CA LYS A 73 -12.72 -10.87 6.78
C LYS A 73 -13.50 -11.35 5.56
N LYS A 74 -12.88 -11.39 4.37
CA LYS A 74 -13.51 -11.90 3.14
C LYS A 74 -13.87 -13.38 3.24
N SER A 75 -13.02 -14.20 3.85
CA SER A 75 -13.27 -15.64 4.01
C SER A 75 -14.38 -15.99 5.01
N SER A 76 -14.83 -15.03 5.83
CA SER A 76 -15.85 -15.26 6.85
C SER A 76 -17.25 -14.74 6.46
N LYS A 77 -17.46 -14.38 5.18
CA LYS A 77 -18.73 -13.82 4.68
C LYS A 77 -19.33 -14.64 3.55
#